data_AF-A0A372FSU2-F1
#
_entry.id   AF-A0A372FSU2-F1
#
_cell.length_a   1.000
_cell.length_b   1.000
_cell.length_c   1.000
_cell.angle_alpha   90.00
_cell.angle_beta   90.00
_cell.angle_gamma   90.00
#
_symmetry.space_group_name_H-M   'P 1'
#
loop_
_entity.id
_entity.type
_entity.pdbx_description
1 polymer ?
#
loop_
_entity_poly.entity_id
_entity_poly.type
_entity_poly.pdbx_seq_one_letter_code
_entity_poly.pdbx_strand_id
1 'polypeptide(L)'
;MTDAPIDADSSDDDAAREAVERDRAELRTFIKGLNPGDVKSGDWFSKLVTQAMSSYTDKVDWQYFQEKYKGVPADGIVEQRITMASRYAALQGGLSAGAYSAAVAATVGSAGGASPIALPAAAVTLLVDLTYITQLQLRLAYDISVLYRVPLDVSDPDDMWKLIRVAFTIKSGEVARESVTKAVPLVVRPLIKKFYSGPVLTAAKGLPIVGKHLLQRNVIKVGIPLVGIPLTVVLNRYTTLVAGRHARDVFRNEARVIEIAWRLSSRSQYPQLMLWVAWLVITADNKIGDDETLLMRHLARIVRERHGVVDDQLANVVDIDPDDVWKRLDAEPGDLTELLDVASRVATVDGDLNAGEKEAIAELRGRCHRS
;
A
#
# COMPACT_ATOMS: atom_id res chain seq x y z
N MET A 1 35.28 -19.11 -31.47
CA MET A 1 34.80 -19.52 -30.13
C MET A 1 34.80 -18.28 -29.28
N THR A 2 33.64 -17.69 -29.08
CA THR A 2 33.43 -16.46 -28.33
C THR A 2 32.99 -16.84 -26.92
N ASP A 3 33.90 -16.73 -25.97
CA ASP A 3 33.56 -16.71 -24.55
C ASP A 3 32.74 -15.46 -24.27
N ALA A 4 31.47 -15.65 -23.96
CA ALA A 4 30.61 -14.64 -23.37
C ALA A 4 30.79 -14.68 -21.84
N PRO A 5 30.74 -13.54 -21.13
CA PRO A 5 30.89 -13.50 -19.68
C PRO A 5 29.61 -14.04 -19.02
N ILE A 6 29.67 -15.24 -18.44
CA ILE A 6 28.53 -15.92 -17.78
C ILE A 6 28.46 -15.64 -16.26
N ASP A 7 29.48 -15.03 -15.65
CA ASP A 7 29.65 -15.15 -14.19
C ASP A 7 29.05 -14.03 -13.31
N ALA A 8 28.47 -12.96 -13.87
CA ALA A 8 27.88 -11.89 -13.04
C ALA A 8 26.40 -12.10 -12.67
N ASP A 9 25.62 -12.78 -13.52
CA ASP A 9 24.16 -12.96 -13.34
C ASP A 9 23.83 -14.26 -12.56
N SER A 10 24.72 -15.26 -12.58
CA SER A 10 24.52 -16.57 -11.92
C SER A 10 24.64 -16.50 -10.40
N SER A 11 25.60 -15.73 -9.87
CA SER A 11 25.82 -15.64 -8.41
C SER A 11 24.69 -14.92 -7.67
N ASP A 12 24.12 -13.88 -8.29
CA ASP A 12 22.96 -13.15 -7.75
C ASP A 12 21.70 -14.02 -7.77
N ASP A 13 21.52 -14.84 -8.83
CA ASP A 13 20.40 -15.77 -8.94
C ASP A 13 20.49 -16.93 -7.94
N ASP A 14 21.70 -17.45 -7.69
CA ASP A 14 21.94 -18.48 -6.68
C ASP A 14 21.69 -17.96 -5.26
N ALA A 15 22.18 -16.76 -4.94
CA ALA A 15 21.92 -16.12 -3.65
C ALA A 15 20.42 -15.81 -3.45
N ALA A 16 19.74 -15.34 -4.50
CA ALA A 16 18.30 -15.13 -4.50
C ALA A 16 17.52 -16.44 -4.28
N ARG A 17 17.95 -17.52 -4.92
CA ARG A 17 17.35 -18.84 -4.77
C ARG A 17 17.53 -19.39 -3.36
N GLU A 18 18.73 -19.27 -2.79
CA GLU A 18 19.00 -19.69 -1.42
C GLU A 18 18.15 -18.91 -0.40
N ALA A 19 17.97 -17.60 -0.61
CA ALA A 19 17.09 -16.78 0.21
C ALA A 19 15.62 -17.25 0.14
N VAL A 20 15.11 -17.54 -1.07
CA VAL A 20 13.75 -18.07 -1.25
C VAL A 20 13.59 -19.42 -0.57
N GLU A 21 14.58 -20.32 -0.67
CA GLU A 21 14.53 -21.64 -0.05
C GLU A 21 14.56 -21.56 1.48
N ARG A 22 15.36 -20.66 2.05
CA ARG A 22 15.42 -20.39 3.49
C ARG A 22 14.09 -19.90 4.03
N ASP A 23 13.53 -18.86 3.42
CA ASP A 23 12.22 -18.30 3.81
C ASP A 23 11.10 -19.35 3.71
N ARG A 24 11.11 -20.21 2.67
CA ARG A 24 10.14 -21.31 2.54
C ARG A 24 10.30 -22.38 3.61
N ALA A 25 11.53 -22.64 4.08
CA ALA A 25 11.77 -23.59 5.17
C ALA A 25 11.19 -23.09 6.50
N GLU A 26 11.33 -21.79 6.79
CA GLU A 26 10.70 -21.14 7.94
C GLU A 26 9.17 -21.21 7.84
N LEU A 27 8.61 -20.91 6.68
CA LEU A 27 7.16 -20.98 6.44
C LEU A 27 6.60 -22.39 6.56
N ARG A 28 7.36 -23.42 6.17
CA ARG A 28 6.97 -24.82 6.40
C ARG A 28 6.84 -25.12 7.89
N THR A 29 7.70 -24.54 8.73
CA THR A 29 7.62 -24.67 10.19
C THR A 29 6.39 -23.93 10.73
N PHE A 30 6.12 -22.71 10.25
CA PHE A 30 4.90 -21.97 10.57
C PHE A 30 3.63 -22.79 10.25
N ILE A 31 3.55 -23.36 9.06
CA ILE A 31 2.37 -24.12 8.61
C ILE A 31 2.16 -25.41 9.42
N LYS A 32 3.25 -26.07 9.83
CA LYS A 32 3.16 -27.23 10.74
C LYS A 32 2.58 -26.86 12.11
N GLY A 33 2.73 -25.60 12.53
CA GLY A 33 2.13 -25.08 13.76
C GLY A 33 0.67 -24.62 13.63
N LEU A 34 0.09 -24.64 12.42
CA LEU A 34 -1.30 -24.28 12.21
C LEU A 34 -2.23 -25.48 12.49
N ASN A 35 -3.34 -25.22 13.16
CA ASN A 35 -4.39 -26.22 13.31
C ASN A 35 -5.25 -26.26 12.02
N PRO A 36 -5.89 -27.41 11.69
CA PRO A 36 -6.77 -27.50 10.53
C PRO A 36 -7.91 -26.46 10.53
N GLY A 37 -8.37 -26.07 11.73
CA GLY A 37 -9.36 -25.01 11.92
C GLY A 37 -8.88 -23.65 11.39
N ASP A 38 -7.62 -23.29 11.63
CA ASP A 38 -7.04 -22.00 11.22
C ASP A 38 -6.99 -21.84 9.70
N VAL A 39 -6.73 -22.95 8.99
CA VAL A 39 -6.71 -22.97 7.52
C VAL A 39 -8.12 -22.78 6.97
N LYS A 40 -9.11 -23.48 7.52
CA LYS A 40 -10.50 -23.41 7.07
C LYS A 40 -11.17 -22.06 7.41
N SER A 41 -10.84 -21.48 8.56
CA SER A 41 -11.36 -20.18 9.01
C SER A 41 -10.66 -18.99 8.36
N GLY A 42 -9.49 -19.18 7.75
CA GLY A 42 -8.68 -18.08 7.22
C GLY A 42 -7.81 -17.38 8.29
N ASP A 43 -7.85 -17.82 9.55
CA ASP A 43 -7.08 -17.25 10.65
C ASP A 43 -5.57 -17.42 10.47
N TRP A 44 -5.15 -18.35 9.62
CA TRP A 44 -3.76 -18.47 9.19
C TRP A 44 -3.18 -17.14 8.68
N PHE A 45 -3.99 -16.28 8.04
CA PHE A 45 -3.53 -14.99 7.53
C PHE A 45 -3.25 -14.01 8.67
N SER A 46 -4.12 -13.96 9.68
CA SER A 46 -3.89 -13.14 10.88
C SER A 46 -2.59 -13.57 11.58
N LYS A 47 -2.39 -14.88 11.77
CA LYS A 47 -1.17 -15.43 12.38
C LYS A 47 0.07 -15.14 11.55
N LEU A 48 -0.04 -15.23 10.22
CA LEU A 48 1.05 -14.89 9.31
C LEU A 48 1.40 -13.41 9.40
N VAL A 49 0.44 -12.51 9.36
CA VAL A 49 0.67 -11.05 9.47
C VAL A 49 1.38 -10.73 10.78
N THR A 50 0.90 -11.26 11.90
CA THR A 50 1.55 -11.06 13.20
C THR A 50 2.99 -11.56 13.19
N GLN A 51 3.26 -12.76 12.68
CA GLN A 51 4.63 -13.30 12.62
C GLN A 51 5.53 -12.53 11.64
N ALA A 52 5.00 -12.20 10.46
CA ALA A 52 5.75 -11.59 9.37
C ALA A 52 6.10 -10.13 9.67
N MET A 53 5.25 -9.41 10.40
CA MET A 53 5.41 -7.98 10.67
C MET A 53 6.05 -7.68 12.04
N SER A 54 5.78 -8.47 13.08
CA SER A 54 6.25 -8.19 14.46
C SER A 54 7.77 -7.98 14.54
N SER A 55 8.57 -8.86 13.95
CA SER A 55 10.03 -8.71 13.96
C SER A 55 10.60 -7.89 12.80
N TYR A 56 9.78 -7.61 11.78
CA TYR A 56 10.22 -6.98 10.54
C TYR A 56 10.15 -5.46 10.64
N THR A 57 9.07 -4.96 11.23
CA THR A 57 8.87 -3.52 11.49
C THR A 57 9.93 -2.97 12.44
N ASP A 58 10.34 -3.72 13.45
CA ASP A 58 11.43 -3.34 14.38
C ASP A 58 12.80 -3.19 13.70
N LYS A 59 13.04 -3.90 12.58
CA LYS A 59 14.34 -3.94 11.89
C LYS A 59 14.44 -2.99 10.71
N VAL A 60 13.30 -2.63 10.12
CA VAL A 60 13.24 -1.88 8.87
C VAL A 60 12.72 -0.48 9.17
N ASP A 61 13.66 0.41 9.52
CA ASP A 61 13.38 1.84 9.62
C ASP A 61 13.96 2.63 8.43
N TRP A 62 13.51 3.87 8.23
CA TRP A 62 14.00 4.74 7.15
C TRP A 62 15.53 4.89 7.19
N GLN A 63 16.13 4.80 8.39
CA GLN A 63 17.58 4.82 8.62
C GLN A 63 18.29 3.61 8.02
N TYR A 64 17.69 2.41 8.11
CA TYR A 64 18.23 1.18 7.51
C TYR A 64 18.39 1.33 5.99
N PHE A 65 17.39 1.93 5.33
CA PHE A 65 17.48 2.20 3.89
C PHE A 65 18.40 3.38 3.55
N GLN A 66 18.45 4.42 4.38
CA GLN A 66 19.30 5.57 4.14
C GLN A 66 20.81 5.23 4.26
N GLU A 67 21.16 4.37 5.21
CA GLU A 67 22.54 3.87 5.38
C GLU A 67 22.93 2.96 4.21
N LYS A 68 22.02 2.05 3.82
CA LYS A 68 22.24 1.10 2.74
C LYS A 68 22.29 1.74 1.34
N TYR A 69 21.57 2.84 1.13
CA TYR A 69 21.40 3.49 -0.17
C TYR A 69 21.69 5.00 -0.13
N LYS A 70 22.76 5.39 0.56
CA LYS A 70 23.14 6.79 0.75
C LYS A 70 23.24 7.55 -0.60
N GLY A 71 22.46 8.62 -0.74
CA GLY A 71 22.48 9.51 -1.90
C GLY A 71 21.55 9.12 -3.05
N VAL A 72 20.82 8.00 -2.95
CA VAL A 72 19.84 7.58 -3.98
C VAL A 72 18.44 8.11 -3.63
N PRO A 73 17.71 8.73 -4.57
CA PRO A 73 16.31 9.13 -4.35
C PRO A 73 15.43 7.91 -4.03
N ALA A 74 14.41 8.10 -3.18
CA ALA A 74 13.49 7.04 -2.76
C ALA A 74 12.88 6.27 -3.95
N ASP A 75 12.52 6.97 -5.04
CA ASP A 75 11.98 6.38 -6.27
C ASP A 75 12.90 5.30 -6.88
N GLY A 76 14.22 5.48 -6.83
CA GLY A 76 15.18 4.51 -7.37
C GLY A 76 15.29 3.25 -6.51
N ILE A 77 15.30 3.43 -5.20
CA ILE A 77 15.34 2.31 -4.23
C ILE A 77 14.04 1.51 -4.29
N VAL A 78 12.89 2.19 -4.38
CA VAL A 78 11.57 1.55 -4.51
C VAL A 78 11.51 0.68 -5.76
N GLU A 79 11.94 1.17 -6.94
CA GLU A 79 11.93 0.35 -8.16
C GLU A 79 12.85 -0.88 -8.03
N GLN A 80 13.98 -0.73 -7.36
CA GLN A 80 14.88 -1.84 -7.06
C GLN A 80 14.22 -2.89 -6.15
N ARG A 81 13.52 -2.46 -5.08
CA ARG A 81 12.77 -3.36 -4.18
C ARG A 81 11.65 -4.09 -4.91
N ILE A 82 10.88 -3.40 -5.76
CA ILE A 82 9.82 -4.01 -6.58
C ILE A 82 10.43 -5.05 -7.53
N THR A 83 11.55 -4.72 -8.17
CA THR A 83 12.24 -5.64 -9.09
C THR A 83 12.72 -6.89 -8.36
N MET A 84 13.42 -6.74 -7.22
CA MET A 84 13.87 -7.86 -6.39
C MET A 84 12.72 -8.74 -5.92
N ALA A 85 11.65 -8.15 -5.36
CA ALA A 85 10.48 -8.90 -4.91
C ALA A 85 9.81 -9.65 -6.07
N SER A 86 9.72 -9.04 -7.26
CA SER A 86 9.17 -9.72 -8.44
C SER A 86 10.03 -10.91 -8.89
N ARG A 87 11.37 -10.81 -8.78
CA ARG A 87 12.31 -11.91 -9.06
C ARG A 87 12.13 -13.04 -8.04
N TYR A 88 12.06 -12.73 -6.75
CA TYR A 88 11.82 -13.72 -5.70
C TYR A 88 10.48 -14.44 -5.87
N ALA A 89 9.42 -13.73 -6.27
CA ALA A 89 8.13 -14.33 -6.59
C ALA A 89 8.20 -15.27 -7.81
N ALA A 90 9.02 -14.93 -8.82
CA ALA A 90 9.27 -15.76 -9.98
C ALA A 90 10.01 -17.07 -9.61
N LEU A 91 11.10 -16.94 -8.84
CA LEU A 91 11.89 -18.07 -8.34
C LEU A 91 11.04 -19.02 -7.51
N GLN A 92 10.22 -18.47 -6.60
CA GLN A 92 9.25 -19.27 -5.84
C GLN A 92 8.29 -20.04 -6.76
N GLY A 93 7.76 -19.40 -7.80
CA GLY A 93 6.91 -20.06 -8.80
C GLY A 93 7.60 -21.24 -9.49
N GLY A 94 8.89 -21.10 -9.79
CA GLY A 94 9.71 -22.13 -10.44
C GLY A 94 10.00 -23.32 -9.52
N LEU A 95 10.39 -23.07 -8.27
CA LEU A 95 10.66 -24.12 -7.28
C LEU A 95 9.39 -24.93 -6.95
N SER A 96 8.23 -24.29 -7.00
CA SER A 96 6.96 -24.90 -6.62
C SER A 96 6.41 -25.84 -7.69
N ALA A 97 6.61 -25.50 -8.96
CA ALA A 97 6.28 -26.35 -10.09
C ALA A 97 6.95 -27.74 -10.02
N GLY A 98 8.22 -27.81 -9.58
CA GLY A 98 8.91 -29.09 -9.35
C GLY A 98 8.37 -29.86 -8.14
N ALA A 99 8.04 -29.15 -7.07
CA ALA A 99 7.53 -29.74 -5.82
C ALA A 99 6.11 -30.31 -5.96
N TYR A 100 5.23 -29.69 -6.75
CA TYR A 100 3.86 -30.18 -6.99
C TYR A 100 3.85 -31.53 -7.70
N SER A 101 4.62 -31.67 -8.77
CA SER A 101 4.73 -32.94 -9.52
C SER A 101 5.26 -34.07 -8.64
N ALA A 102 6.26 -33.79 -7.79
CA ALA A 102 6.82 -34.75 -6.85
C ALA A 102 5.85 -35.10 -5.71
N ALA A 103 5.18 -34.11 -5.12
CA ALA A 103 4.24 -34.33 -4.02
C ALA A 103 2.99 -35.10 -4.47
N VAL A 104 2.44 -34.77 -5.65
CA VAL A 104 1.32 -35.52 -6.25
C VAL A 104 1.75 -36.98 -6.49
N ALA A 105 2.91 -37.21 -7.12
CA ALA A 105 3.44 -38.56 -7.33
C ALA A 105 3.64 -39.33 -6.01
N ALA A 106 4.17 -38.68 -4.97
CA ALA A 106 4.34 -39.29 -3.65
C ALA A 106 3.01 -39.61 -2.96
N THR A 107 1.99 -38.75 -3.09
CA THR A 107 0.65 -38.99 -2.53
C THR A 107 -0.13 -40.06 -3.29
N VAL A 108 0.05 -40.17 -4.60
CA VAL A 108 -0.53 -41.25 -5.42
C VAL A 108 0.15 -42.59 -5.11
N GLY A 109 1.47 -42.59 -4.89
CA GLY A 109 2.22 -43.78 -4.47
C GLY A 109 1.98 -44.22 -3.01
N SER A 110 1.36 -43.38 -2.17
CA SER A 110 1.12 -43.64 -0.73
C SER A 110 -0.35 -43.68 -0.35
N ALA A 111 -1.24 -43.99 -1.31
CA ALA A 111 -2.71 -44.04 -1.17
C ALA A 111 -3.26 -45.11 -0.19
N GLY A 112 -2.60 -45.32 0.96
CA GLY A 112 -3.01 -46.26 2.00
C GLY A 112 -2.76 -45.83 3.45
N GLY A 113 -2.48 -44.56 3.79
CA GLY A 113 -2.08 -44.27 5.19
C GLY A 113 -2.26 -42.90 5.84
N ALA A 114 -2.82 -41.87 5.19
CA ALA A 114 -2.94 -40.55 5.84
C ALA A 114 -4.35 -40.30 6.43
N SER A 115 -4.40 -40.18 7.77
CA SER A 115 -5.59 -39.82 8.56
C SER A 115 -6.25 -38.52 8.05
N PRO A 116 -7.60 -38.39 8.09
CA PRO A 116 -8.34 -37.17 7.69
C PRO A 116 -7.97 -35.91 8.50
N ILE A 117 -7.11 -36.03 9.51
CA ILE A 117 -6.62 -34.94 10.36
C ILE A 117 -5.36 -34.27 9.81
N ALA A 118 -4.55 -34.97 9.00
CA ALA A 118 -3.31 -34.43 8.43
C ALA A 118 -3.57 -33.81 7.05
N LEU A 119 -3.13 -32.56 6.83
CA LEU A 119 -3.17 -31.95 5.50
C LEU A 119 -2.28 -32.77 4.53
N PRO A 120 -2.77 -33.17 3.35
CA PRO A 120 -1.96 -33.85 2.35
C PRO A 120 -0.69 -33.04 2.05
N ALA A 121 0.43 -33.70 1.75
CA ALA A 121 1.70 -33.01 1.46
C ALA A 121 1.57 -31.93 0.37
N ALA A 122 0.71 -32.16 -0.63
CA ALA A 122 0.37 -31.18 -1.66
C ALA A 122 -0.30 -29.91 -1.10
N ALA A 123 -1.20 -30.06 -0.11
CA ALA A 123 -1.86 -28.93 0.55
C ALA A 123 -0.88 -28.11 1.40
N VAL A 124 0.08 -28.76 2.07
CA VAL A 124 1.15 -28.05 2.81
C VAL A 124 2.00 -27.21 1.87
N THR A 125 2.41 -27.75 0.72
CA THR A 125 3.19 -26.99 -0.28
C THR A 125 2.41 -25.79 -0.81
N LEU A 126 1.10 -25.93 -1.07
CA LEU A 126 0.23 -24.81 -1.47
C LEU A 126 0.19 -23.71 -0.43
N LEU A 127 0.08 -24.08 0.85
CA LEU A 127 0.07 -23.12 1.94
C LEU A 127 1.44 -22.43 2.07
N VAL A 128 2.55 -23.14 1.88
CA VAL A 128 3.91 -22.54 1.90
C VAL A 128 4.02 -21.48 0.81
N ASP A 129 3.55 -21.79 -0.38
CA ASP A 129 3.62 -20.88 -1.52
C ASP A 129 2.73 -19.65 -1.34
N LEU A 130 1.51 -19.87 -0.87
CA LEU A 130 0.58 -18.79 -0.58
C LEU A 130 1.11 -17.88 0.51
N THR A 131 1.56 -18.43 1.64
CA THR A 131 2.11 -17.67 2.76
C THR A 131 3.36 -16.90 2.34
N TYR A 132 4.22 -17.48 1.51
CA TYR A 132 5.41 -16.82 0.98
C TYR A 132 5.08 -15.58 0.15
N ILE A 133 4.22 -15.71 -0.85
CA ILE A 133 3.82 -14.57 -1.70
C ILE A 133 3.13 -13.49 -0.87
N THR A 134 2.28 -13.91 0.07
CA THR A 134 1.55 -13.01 0.98
C THR A 134 2.52 -12.20 1.84
N GLN A 135 3.50 -12.87 2.47
CA GLN A 135 4.55 -12.22 3.26
C GLN A 135 5.40 -11.28 2.41
N LEU A 136 5.78 -11.71 1.20
CA LEU A 136 6.59 -10.89 0.29
C LEU A 136 5.86 -9.60 -0.13
N GLN A 137 4.56 -9.68 -0.45
CA GLN A 137 3.76 -8.51 -0.83
C GLN A 137 3.54 -7.54 0.34
N LEU A 138 3.29 -8.06 1.55
CA LEU A 138 3.16 -7.24 2.76
C LEU A 138 4.47 -6.51 3.08
N ARG A 139 5.59 -7.23 3.10
CA ARG A 139 6.91 -6.63 3.36
C ARG A 139 7.27 -5.59 2.30
N LEU A 140 7.01 -5.87 1.02
CA LEU A 140 7.26 -4.91 -0.06
C LEU A 140 6.43 -3.63 0.13
N ALA A 141 5.14 -3.74 0.44
CA ALA A 141 4.29 -2.57 0.67
C ALA A 141 4.78 -1.77 1.89
N TYR A 142 5.17 -2.45 2.97
CA TYR A 142 5.73 -1.81 4.16
C TYR A 142 7.04 -1.08 3.85
N ASP A 143 7.99 -1.74 3.17
CA ASP A 143 9.25 -1.12 2.75
C ASP A 143 9.03 0.16 1.94
N ILE A 144 8.08 0.12 1.00
CA ILE A 144 7.74 1.28 0.16
C ILE A 144 7.19 2.42 1.02
N SER A 145 6.35 2.12 2.02
CA SER A 145 5.84 3.12 2.96
C SER A 145 6.97 3.80 3.73
N VAL A 146 7.94 3.02 4.23
CA VAL A 146 9.11 3.51 4.94
C VAL A 146 10.02 4.33 4.02
N LEU A 147 10.25 3.87 2.80
CA LEU A 147 11.09 4.57 1.80
C LEU A 147 10.52 5.93 1.40
N TYR A 148 9.19 6.06 1.33
CA TYR A 148 8.50 7.34 1.10
C TYR A 148 8.31 8.17 2.38
N ARG A 149 8.83 7.72 3.53
CA ARG A 149 8.71 8.38 4.84
C ARG A 149 7.26 8.53 5.31
N VAL A 150 6.43 7.55 4.97
CA VAL A 150 5.08 7.38 5.50
C VAL A 150 5.02 6.03 6.22
N PRO A 151 5.80 5.84 7.31
CA PRO A 151 5.86 4.56 7.99
C PRO A 151 4.49 4.23 8.58
N LEU A 152 4.01 3.02 8.32
CA LEU A 152 2.76 2.52 8.88
C LEU A 152 2.99 1.95 10.28
N ASP A 153 2.12 2.30 11.23
CA ASP A 153 2.09 1.62 12.53
C ASP A 153 1.25 0.34 12.41
N VAL A 154 1.92 -0.81 12.38
CA VAL A 154 1.26 -2.12 12.31
C VAL A 154 0.47 -2.49 13.57
N SER A 155 0.66 -1.75 14.67
CA SER A 155 -0.12 -1.87 15.90
C SER A 155 -1.46 -1.15 15.78
N ASP A 156 -1.53 -0.12 14.93
CA ASP A 156 -2.76 0.61 14.64
C ASP A 156 -3.62 -0.18 13.63
N PRO A 157 -4.88 -0.50 13.95
CA PRO A 157 -5.74 -1.28 13.06
C PRO A 157 -5.97 -0.64 11.69
N ASP A 158 -5.98 0.68 11.58
CA ASP A 158 -6.24 1.38 10.32
C ASP A 158 -5.02 1.34 9.39
N ASP A 159 -3.82 1.58 9.93
CA ASP A 159 -2.56 1.44 9.21
C ASP A 159 -2.27 -0.02 8.79
N MET A 160 -2.57 -0.99 9.66
CA MET A 160 -2.53 -2.41 9.29
C MET A 160 -3.49 -2.72 8.14
N TRP A 161 -4.72 -2.20 8.20
CA TRP A 161 -5.69 -2.41 7.14
C TRP A 161 -5.27 -1.75 5.82
N LYS A 162 -4.69 -0.55 5.88
CA LYS A 162 -4.09 0.12 4.73
C LYS A 162 -2.95 -0.69 4.12
N LEU A 163 -2.04 -1.22 4.94
CA LEU A 163 -0.97 -2.11 4.48
C LEU A 163 -1.53 -3.29 3.67
N ILE A 164 -2.54 -3.96 4.19
CA ILE A 164 -3.19 -5.10 3.53
C ILE A 164 -3.85 -4.69 2.23
N ARG A 165 -4.61 -3.59 2.23
CA ARG A 165 -5.27 -3.10 1.02
C ARG A 165 -4.26 -2.78 -0.08
N VAL A 166 -3.18 -2.10 0.27
CA VAL A 166 -2.12 -1.73 -0.65
C VAL A 166 -1.37 -2.96 -1.16
N ALA A 167 -0.95 -3.88 -0.27
CA ALA A 167 -0.22 -5.09 -0.63
C ALA A 167 -1.00 -6.01 -1.58
N PHE A 168 -2.33 -6.08 -1.45
CA PHE A 168 -3.19 -6.93 -2.28
C PHE A 168 -3.98 -6.17 -3.34
N THR A 169 -3.64 -4.89 -3.59
CA THR A 169 -4.30 -3.99 -4.55
C THR A 169 -5.83 -3.98 -4.41
N ILE A 170 -6.31 -3.97 -3.18
CA ILE A 170 -7.72 -3.88 -2.85
C ILE A 170 -8.13 -2.42 -2.94
N LYS A 171 -8.96 -2.07 -3.92
CA LYS A 171 -9.49 -0.71 -4.09
C LYS A 171 -10.39 -0.33 -2.90
N SER A 172 -10.18 0.85 -2.34
CA SER A 172 -11.15 1.47 -1.44
C SER A 172 -12.41 1.87 -2.21
N GLY A 173 -13.52 2.01 -1.48
CA GLY A 173 -14.86 2.18 -2.01
C GLY A 173 -15.11 3.42 -2.87
N GLU A 174 -14.14 4.32 -3.07
CA GLU A 174 -14.34 5.59 -3.75
C GLU A 174 -13.37 5.78 -4.92
N VAL A 175 -14.00 6.03 -6.07
CA VAL A 175 -13.45 6.55 -7.33
C VAL A 175 -12.39 5.70 -8.03
N ALA A 176 -12.89 4.81 -8.88
CA ALA A 176 -12.18 4.40 -10.08
C ALA A 176 -11.96 5.63 -11.00
N ARG A 177 -10.81 6.29 -10.91
CA ARG A 177 -10.36 7.17 -12.00
C ARG A 177 -9.98 6.29 -13.20
N GLU A 178 -10.59 6.62 -14.32
CA GLU A 178 -10.71 5.84 -15.53
C GLU A 178 -9.40 5.86 -16.34
N SER A 179 -8.36 5.14 -15.89
CA SER A 179 -7.07 5.20 -16.60
C SER A 179 -6.16 3.96 -16.52
N VAL A 180 -6.68 2.79 -16.11
CA VAL A 180 -5.91 1.52 -16.14
C VAL A 180 -6.68 0.39 -16.84
N THR A 181 -7.28 0.66 -18.00
CA THR A 181 -8.04 -0.36 -18.76
C THR A 181 -7.35 -0.89 -20.01
N LYS A 182 -6.22 -0.32 -20.45
CA LYS A 182 -5.64 -0.65 -21.77
C LYS A 182 -4.55 -1.74 -21.81
N ALA A 183 -4.22 -2.41 -20.71
CA ALA A 183 -3.23 -3.50 -20.74
C ALA A 183 -3.52 -4.64 -19.75
N VAL A 184 -4.79 -5.06 -19.60
CA VAL A 184 -5.16 -6.18 -18.71
C VAL A 184 -5.69 -7.35 -19.53
N PRO A 185 -4.99 -8.51 -19.56
CA PRO A 185 -5.50 -9.73 -20.19
C PRO A 185 -6.86 -10.14 -19.62
N LEU A 186 -7.75 -10.63 -20.48
CA LEU A 186 -9.16 -10.96 -20.16
C LEU A 186 -9.33 -11.89 -18.94
N VAL A 187 -8.32 -12.72 -18.65
CA VAL A 187 -8.31 -13.72 -17.57
C VAL A 187 -8.26 -13.08 -16.17
N VAL A 188 -7.90 -11.79 -16.07
CA VAL A 188 -7.69 -11.08 -14.78
C VAL A 188 -8.88 -10.17 -14.42
N ARG A 189 -9.84 -9.94 -15.32
CA ARG A 189 -11.02 -9.09 -15.04
C ARG A 189 -11.89 -9.56 -13.85
N PRO A 190 -12.08 -10.87 -13.58
CA PRO A 190 -12.81 -11.32 -12.39
C PRO A 190 -12.05 -11.05 -11.07
N LEU A 191 -10.74 -10.83 -11.13
CA LEU A 191 -9.87 -10.69 -9.94
C LEU A 191 -9.99 -9.32 -9.25
N ILE A 192 -10.65 -8.33 -9.87
CA ILE A 192 -10.75 -6.95 -9.37
C ILE A 192 -12.16 -6.64 -8.81
N LYS A 193 -13.16 -7.51 -9.02
CA LYS A 193 -14.58 -7.10 -9.00
C LYS A 193 -15.43 -7.53 -7.80
N LYS A 194 -14.88 -8.00 -6.67
CA LYS A 194 -15.70 -8.55 -5.58
C LYS A 194 -15.37 -8.13 -4.14
N PHE A 195 -14.87 -6.91 -3.95
CA PHE A 195 -14.75 -6.25 -2.63
C PHE A 195 -15.68 -5.03 -2.49
N TYR A 196 -16.79 -5.02 -3.23
CA TYR A 196 -17.79 -3.95 -3.16
C TYR A 196 -19.12 -4.55 -2.69
N SER A 197 -19.46 -4.31 -1.42
CA SER A 197 -20.79 -4.23 -0.81
C SER A 197 -20.71 -4.65 0.66
N GLY A 198 -20.36 -3.70 1.51
CA GLY A 198 -20.45 -3.89 2.95
C GLY A 198 -19.72 -2.79 3.71
N PRO A 199 -20.39 -2.05 4.61
CA PRO A 199 -19.72 -1.18 5.56
C PRO A 199 -18.99 -2.09 6.57
N VAL A 200 -17.78 -2.52 6.25
CA VAL A 200 -16.98 -3.35 7.18
C VAL A 200 -16.15 -2.42 8.07
N LEU A 201 -16.86 -1.77 8.99
CA LEU A 201 -16.32 -1.23 10.23
C LEU A 201 -15.89 -2.42 11.11
N THR A 202 -14.69 -2.96 10.86
CA THR A 202 -13.75 -3.48 11.87
C THR A 202 -12.56 -4.12 11.15
N ALA A 203 -11.42 -3.43 11.12
CA ALA A 203 -10.14 -3.93 10.61
C ALA A 203 -9.77 -5.32 11.18
N ALA A 204 -10.10 -5.57 12.45
CA ALA A 204 -9.86 -6.86 13.13
C ALA A 204 -10.69 -8.05 12.57
N LYS A 205 -11.89 -7.81 12.03
CA LYS A 205 -12.75 -8.89 11.48
C LYS A 205 -12.47 -9.17 9.99
N GLY A 206 -11.71 -8.31 9.32
CA GLY A 206 -11.36 -8.45 7.90
C GLY A 206 -10.25 -9.47 7.63
N LEU A 207 -9.33 -9.69 8.56
CA LEU A 207 -8.15 -10.54 8.34
C LEU A 207 -8.49 -12.00 7.96
N PRO A 208 -9.39 -12.70 8.67
CA PRO A 208 -9.75 -14.08 8.28
C PRO A 208 -10.48 -14.14 6.94
N ILE A 209 -11.22 -13.09 6.59
CA ILE A 209 -11.91 -12.97 5.30
C ILE A 209 -10.88 -12.88 4.16
N VAL A 210 -9.83 -12.07 4.33
CA VAL A 210 -8.70 -11.99 3.39
C VAL A 210 -8.01 -13.36 3.29
N GLY A 211 -7.75 -14.04 4.41
CA GLY A 211 -7.18 -15.38 4.41
C GLY A 211 -8.00 -16.42 3.64
N LYS A 212 -9.33 -16.43 3.81
CA LYS A 212 -10.23 -17.28 3.01
C LYS A 212 -10.19 -16.93 1.53
N HIS A 213 -10.17 -15.64 1.19
CA HIS A 213 -10.14 -15.18 -0.20
C HIS A 213 -8.83 -15.57 -0.90
N LEU A 214 -7.69 -15.39 -0.23
CA LEU A 214 -6.38 -15.77 -0.74
C LEU A 214 -6.26 -17.29 -0.98
N LEU A 215 -6.87 -18.10 -0.11
CA LEU A 215 -6.98 -19.55 -0.31
C LEU A 215 -7.82 -19.89 -1.55
N GLN A 216 -9.04 -19.34 -1.66
CA GLN A 216 -9.93 -19.57 -2.81
C GLN A 216 -9.26 -19.20 -4.14
N ARG A 217 -8.52 -18.09 -4.16
CA ARG A 217 -7.80 -17.61 -5.35
C ARG A 217 -6.66 -18.53 -5.77
N ASN A 218 -5.94 -19.16 -4.83
CA ASN A 218 -4.84 -20.07 -5.16
C ASN A 218 -5.29 -21.51 -5.42
N VAL A 219 -6.44 -21.96 -4.89
CA VAL A 219 -7.02 -23.28 -5.22
C VAL A 219 -7.37 -23.39 -6.72
N ILE A 220 -7.76 -22.29 -7.37
CA ILE A 220 -8.05 -22.27 -8.83
C ILE A 220 -6.80 -22.58 -9.67
N LYS A 221 -5.59 -22.27 -9.18
CA LYS A 221 -4.33 -22.63 -9.86
C LYS A 221 -4.07 -24.15 -9.86
N VAL A 222 -4.78 -24.93 -9.02
CA VAL A 222 -4.54 -26.36 -8.77
C VAL A 222 -5.56 -27.25 -9.49
N GLY A 223 -6.76 -26.75 -9.76
CA GLY A 223 -7.86 -27.55 -10.31
C GLY A 223 -7.75 -27.94 -11.80
N ILE A 224 -6.72 -27.46 -12.51
CA ILE A 224 -6.54 -27.74 -13.94
C ILE A 224 -5.23 -28.54 -14.11
N PRO A 225 -5.30 -29.88 -14.27
CA PRO A 225 -4.13 -30.73 -14.45
C PRO A 225 -3.59 -30.58 -15.88
N LEU A 226 -3.08 -29.39 -16.22
CA LEU A 226 -2.41 -29.06 -17.50
C LEU A 226 -1.92 -27.60 -17.57
N VAL A 227 -1.96 -26.82 -16.48
CA VAL A 227 -1.38 -25.47 -16.48
C VAL A 227 0.12 -25.57 -16.30
N GLY A 228 0.84 -25.43 -17.41
CA GLY A 228 2.28 -25.56 -17.47
C GLY A 228 3.02 -24.66 -16.48
N ILE A 229 4.09 -25.23 -15.93
CA ILE A 229 5.17 -24.65 -15.13
C ILE A 229 5.57 -23.20 -15.53
N PRO A 230 5.50 -22.74 -16.80
CA PRO A 230 5.80 -21.35 -17.15
C PRO A 230 4.78 -20.30 -16.65
N LEU A 231 3.49 -20.66 -16.52
CA LEU A 231 2.44 -19.65 -16.27
C LEU A 231 2.42 -19.17 -14.82
N THR A 232 2.75 -20.04 -13.85
CA THR A 232 2.80 -19.68 -12.42
C THR A 232 3.94 -18.72 -12.10
N VAL A 233 5.12 -18.95 -12.69
CA VAL A 233 6.30 -18.07 -12.61
C VAL A 233 5.95 -16.67 -13.10
N VAL A 234 5.34 -16.57 -14.29
CA VAL A 234 4.97 -15.30 -14.92
C VAL A 234 3.88 -14.58 -14.12
N LEU A 235 2.86 -15.30 -13.65
CA LEU A 235 1.76 -14.72 -12.87
C LEU A 235 2.22 -14.20 -11.51
N ASN A 236 3.07 -14.94 -10.79
CA ASN A 236 3.57 -14.50 -9.47
C ASN A 236 4.49 -13.28 -9.60
N ARG A 237 5.37 -13.27 -10.61
CA ARG A 237 6.20 -12.09 -10.94
C ARG A 237 5.35 -10.87 -11.25
N TYR A 238 4.39 -11.02 -12.15
CA TYR A 238 3.54 -9.91 -12.60
C TYR A 238 2.65 -9.37 -11.47
N THR A 239 1.99 -10.24 -10.70
CA THR A 239 1.13 -9.80 -9.59
C THR A 239 1.91 -9.07 -8.51
N THR A 240 3.12 -9.52 -8.16
CA THR A 240 3.99 -8.85 -7.19
C THR A 240 4.48 -7.49 -7.72
N LEU A 241 4.80 -7.42 -9.02
CA LEU A 241 5.18 -6.17 -9.67
C LEU A 241 4.02 -5.16 -9.72
N VAL A 242 2.80 -5.61 -9.99
CA VAL A 242 1.59 -4.75 -9.95
C VAL A 242 1.31 -4.29 -8.52
N ALA A 243 1.39 -5.18 -7.53
CA ALA A 243 1.25 -4.82 -6.11
C ALA A 243 2.28 -3.79 -5.68
N GLY A 244 3.55 -3.98 -6.04
CA GLY A 244 4.63 -3.04 -5.76
C GLY A 244 4.42 -1.67 -6.41
N ARG A 245 3.98 -1.64 -7.68
CA ARG A 245 3.67 -0.37 -8.36
C ARG A 245 2.48 0.35 -7.75
N HIS A 246 1.43 -0.38 -7.37
CA HIS A 246 0.30 0.20 -6.69
C HIS A 246 0.70 0.80 -5.33
N ALA A 247 1.50 0.07 -4.53
CA ALA A 247 2.05 0.58 -3.28
C ALA A 247 2.91 1.83 -3.51
N ARG A 248 3.74 1.82 -4.55
CA ARG A 248 4.52 2.98 -4.96
C ARG A 248 3.60 4.16 -5.23
N ASP A 249 2.59 4.00 -6.06
CA ASP A 249 1.68 5.10 -6.43
C ASP A 249 0.97 5.69 -5.21
N VAL A 250 0.45 4.84 -4.32
CA VAL A 250 -0.24 5.26 -3.09
C VAL A 250 0.70 6.02 -2.15
N PHE A 251 1.81 5.41 -1.71
CA PHE A 251 2.69 6.04 -0.73
C PHE A 251 3.48 7.23 -1.30
N ARG A 252 3.78 7.22 -2.61
CA ARG A 252 4.37 8.39 -3.28
C ARG A 252 3.42 9.57 -3.31
N ASN A 253 2.12 9.32 -3.52
CA ASN A 253 1.12 10.36 -3.49
C ASN A 253 1.00 10.96 -2.09
N GLU A 254 0.88 10.13 -1.06
CA GLU A 254 0.83 10.60 0.33
C GLU A 254 2.08 11.38 0.74
N ALA A 255 3.28 10.90 0.36
CA ALA A 255 4.51 11.64 0.59
C ALA A 255 4.50 13.01 -0.10
N ARG A 256 3.94 13.11 -1.31
CA ARG A 256 3.76 14.39 -2.01
C ARG A 256 2.82 15.30 -1.23
N VAL A 257 1.69 14.80 -0.75
CA VAL A 257 0.73 15.57 0.06
C VAL A 257 1.38 16.10 1.33
N ILE A 258 2.11 15.24 2.05
CA ILE A 258 2.87 15.61 3.26
C ILE A 258 3.91 16.68 2.93
N GLU A 259 4.60 16.55 1.80
CA GLU A 259 5.59 17.52 1.36
C GLU A 259 4.94 18.88 1.04
N ILE A 260 3.78 18.89 0.38
CA ILE A 260 3.00 20.11 0.13
C ILE A 260 2.63 20.76 1.47
N ALA A 261 2.06 20.00 2.42
CA ALA A 261 1.72 20.51 3.74
C ALA A 261 2.93 21.13 4.46
N TRP A 262 4.09 20.46 4.40
CA TRP A 262 5.31 20.97 4.99
C TRP A 262 5.80 22.25 4.32
N ARG A 263 5.81 22.32 2.99
CA ARG A 263 6.25 23.51 2.25
C ARG A 263 5.33 24.71 2.51
N LEU A 264 4.01 24.51 2.50
CA LEU A 264 3.02 25.55 2.80
C LEU A 264 3.21 26.08 4.23
N SER A 265 3.18 25.20 5.22
CA SER A 265 3.30 25.58 6.62
C SER A 265 4.65 26.22 6.95
N SER A 266 5.73 25.80 6.27
CA SER A 266 7.08 26.31 6.53
C SER A 266 7.31 27.73 6.06
N ARG A 267 6.56 28.18 5.06
CA ARG A 267 6.71 29.49 4.43
C ARG A 267 5.64 30.49 4.87
N SER A 268 4.55 30.00 5.45
CA SER A 268 3.43 30.86 5.81
C SER A 268 3.79 31.84 6.92
N GLN A 269 3.49 33.11 6.65
CA GLN A 269 3.49 34.22 7.59
C GLN A 269 2.19 34.28 8.40
N TYR A 270 1.11 33.69 7.87
CA TYR A 270 -0.20 33.61 8.53
C TYR A 270 -0.65 32.15 8.77
N PRO A 271 0.00 31.38 9.68
CA PRO A 271 -0.28 29.96 9.88
C PRO A 271 -1.74 29.65 10.24
N GLN A 272 -2.40 30.52 11.00
CA GLN A 272 -3.80 30.33 11.39
C GLN A 272 -4.74 30.55 10.20
N LEU A 273 -4.63 31.68 9.50
CA LEU A 273 -5.44 32.00 8.32
C LEU A 273 -5.22 31.00 7.18
N MET A 274 -3.99 30.49 7.03
CA MET A 274 -3.68 29.42 6.08
C MET A 274 -4.56 28.19 6.31
N LEU A 275 -4.79 27.78 7.56
CA LEU A 275 -5.64 26.63 7.87
C LEU A 275 -7.11 26.88 7.51
N TRP A 276 -7.61 28.09 7.75
CA TRP A 276 -8.98 28.48 7.36
C TRP A 276 -9.16 28.51 5.84
N VAL A 277 -8.21 29.10 5.12
CA VAL A 277 -8.23 29.14 3.65
C VAL A 277 -8.12 27.75 3.07
N ALA A 278 -7.25 26.89 3.61
CA ALA A 278 -7.13 25.51 3.18
C ALA A 278 -8.45 24.74 3.41
N TRP A 279 -9.07 24.89 4.58
CA TRP A 279 -10.34 24.24 4.88
C TRP A 279 -11.46 24.73 3.97
N LEU A 280 -11.57 26.04 3.74
CA LEU A 280 -12.56 26.62 2.83
C LEU A 280 -12.50 26.01 1.43
N VAL A 281 -11.29 25.88 0.89
CA VAL A 281 -11.06 25.34 -0.45
C VAL A 281 -11.43 23.85 -0.50
N ILE A 282 -11.00 23.06 0.48
CA ILE A 282 -11.30 21.62 0.57
C ILE A 282 -12.82 21.36 0.64
N THR A 283 -13.57 22.20 1.36
CA THR A 283 -15.01 22.02 1.51
C THR A 283 -15.84 22.66 0.41
N ALA A 284 -15.22 23.35 -0.55
CA ALA A 284 -15.92 24.18 -1.54
C ALA A 284 -16.89 23.40 -2.44
N ASP A 285 -16.67 22.10 -2.66
CA ASP A 285 -17.52 21.24 -3.48
C ASP A 285 -18.35 20.22 -2.67
N ASN A 286 -18.31 20.32 -1.34
CA ASN A 286 -18.94 19.38 -0.38
C ASN A 286 -18.47 17.92 -0.50
N LYS A 287 -17.30 17.66 -1.08
CA LYS A 287 -16.69 16.32 -1.15
C LYS A 287 -15.28 16.39 -0.63
N ILE A 288 -15.04 15.70 0.47
CA ILE A 288 -13.70 15.66 1.08
C ILE A 288 -13.03 14.35 0.68
N GLY A 289 -11.92 14.44 -0.04
CA GLY A 289 -11.09 13.30 -0.43
C GLY A 289 -10.13 12.84 0.67
N ASP A 290 -9.58 11.63 0.50
CA ASP A 290 -8.54 11.07 1.37
C ASP A 290 -7.29 11.97 1.39
N ASP A 291 -6.87 12.48 0.24
CA ASP A 291 -5.66 13.32 0.08
C ASP A 291 -5.84 14.70 0.73
N GLU A 292 -7.03 15.30 0.65
CA GLU A 292 -7.35 16.58 1.29
C GLU A 292 -7.44 16.44 2.81
N THR A 293 -8.06 15.36 3.28
CA THR A 293 -8.10 15.02 4.71
C THR A 293 -6.68 14.81 5.26
N LEU A 294 -5.84 14.10 4.50
CA LEU A 294 -4.44 13.89 4.84
C LEU A 294 -3.68 15.22 4.87
N LEU A 295 -3.85 16.06 3.84
CA LEU A 295 -3.26 17.39 3.77
C LEU A 295 -3.62 18.21 5.01
N MET A 296 -4.91 18.32 5.32
CA MET A 296 -5.41 19.14 6.42
C MET A 296 -4.88 18.66 7.77
N ARG A 297 -4.87 17.33 7.99
CA ARG A 297 -4.28 16.73 9.20
C ARG A 297 -2.80 17.10 9.35
N HIS A 298 -2.03 17.03 8.26
CA HIS A 298 -0.61 17.37 8.30
C HIS A 298 -0.36 18.87 8.45
N LEU A 299 -1.15 19.73 7.81
CA LEU A 299 -1.09 21.19 7.99
C LEU A 299 -1.34 21.55 9.46
N ALA A 300 -2.45 21.10 10.05
CA ALA A 300 -2.79 21.38 11.44
C ALA A 300 -1.71 20.89 12.42
N ARG A 301 -1.15 19.69 12.18
CA ARG A 301 -0.05 19.15 12.99
C ARG A 301 1.21 20.03 12.91
N ILE A 302 1.64 20.39 11.70
CA ILE A 302 2.88 21.17 11.50
C ILE A 302 2.71 22.59 12.06
N VAL A 303 1.55 23.20 11.86
CA VAL A 303 1.23 24.52 12.42
C VAL A 303 1.30 24.50 13.94
N ARG A 304 0.71 23.48 14.59
CA ARG A 304 0.82 23.29 16.04
C ARG A 304 2.26 23.09 16.51
N GLU A 305 3.00 22.19 15.88
CA GLU A 305 4.35 21.81 16.31
C GLU A 305 5.37 22.94 16.09
N ARG A 306 5.26 23.70 14.99
CA ARG A 306 6.25 24.71 14.61
C ARG A 306 5.89 26.11 15.03
N HIS A 307 4.62 26.48 14.89
CA HIS A 307 4.16 27.85 15.14
C HIS A 307 3.48 28.00 16.49
N GLY A 308 3.25 26.89 17.22
CA GLY A 308 2.59 26.92 18.53
C GLY A 308 1.12 27.33 18.47
N VAL A 309 0.53 27.34 17.27
CA VAL A 309 -0.85 27.76 17.04
C VAL A 309 -1.75 26.54 17.06
N VAL A 310 -2.74 26.55 17.95
CA VAL A 310 -3.86 25.61 17.95
C VAL A 310 -5.13 26.44 17.74
N ASP A 311 -5.84 26.16 16.66
CA ASP A 311 -7.09 26.84 16.36
C ASP A 311 -8.28 25.98 16.82
N ASP A 312 -8.69 26.19 18.07
CA ASP A 312 -9.85 25.50 18.65
C ASP A 312 -11.16 25.87 17.95
N GLN A 313 -11.24 27.05 17.32
CA GLN A 313 -12.43 27.43 16.56
C GLN A 313 -12.54 26.56 15.31
N LEU A 314 -11.46 26.44 14.55
CA LEU A 314 -11.42 25.59 13.35
C LEU A 314 -11.68 24.11 13.68
N ALA A 315 -11.16 23.61 14.80
CA ALA A 315 -11.38 22.24 15.24
C ALA A 315 -12.86 21.90 15.54
N ASN A 316 -13.68 22.91 15.84
CA ASN A 316 -15.11 22.76 16.14
C ASN A 316 -16.01 23.13 14.96
N VAL A 317 -15.45 23.49 13.80
CA VAL A 317 -16.23 23.79 12.59
C VAL A 317 -16.83 22.49 12.04
N VAL A 318 -18.17 22.48 11.93
CA VAL A 318 -18.92 21.39 11.28
C VAL A 318 -19.20 21.75 9.83
N ASP A 319 -19.60 22.99 9.58
CA ASP A 319 -19.82 23.56 8.26
C ASP A 319 -19.10 24.90 8.20
N ILE A 320 -18.29 25.13 7.18
CA ILE A 320 -17.52 26.36 7.07
C ILE A 320 -18.42 27.44 6.49
N ASP A 321 -18.48 28.59 7.15
CA ASP A 321 -19.11 29.78 6.61
C ASP A 321 -18.05 30.60 5.85
N PRO A 322 -18.14 30.72 4.51
CA PRO A 322 -17.20 31.53 3.74
C PRO A 322 -17.11 32.97 4.27
N ASP A 323 -18.23 33.55 4.73
CA ASP A 323 -18.25 34.92 5.24
C ASP A 323 -17.42 35.09 6.52
N ASP A 324 -17.29 34.06 7.35
CA ASP A 324 -16.42 34.10 8.53
C ASP A 324 -14.95 34.09 8.11
N VAL A 325 -14.59 33.26 7.13
CA VAL A 325 -13.23 33.22 6.58
C VAL A 325 -12.87 34.57 5.94
N TRP A 326 -13.80 35.15 5.20
CA TRP A 326 -13.63 36.46 4.57
C TRP A 326 -13.45 37.59 5.58
N LYS A 327 -14.22 37.61 6.67
CA LYS A 327 -14.04 38.59 7.75
C LYS A 327 -12.66 38.46 8.41
N ARG A 328 -12.17 37.24 8.62
CA ARG A 328 -10.82 37.00 9.17
C ARG A 328 -9.74 37.53 8.23
N LEU A 329 -9.90 37.34 6.92
CA LEU A 329 -8.98 37.87 5.91
C LEU A 329 -8.99 39.39 5.85
N ASP A 330 -10.16 40.01 5.85
CA ASP A 330 -10.29 41.48 5.80
C ASP A 330 -9.76 42.16 7.09
N ALA A 331 -9.70 41.42 8.20
CA ALA A 331 -9.18 41.91 9.48
C ALA A 331 -7.64 41.86 9.58
N GLU A 332 -6.96 41.07 8.74
CA GLU A 332 -5.52 40.89 8.82
C GLU A 332 -4.78 41.95 7.98
N PRO A 333 -3.89 42.75 8.58
CA PRO A 333 -3.11 43.73 7.86
C PRO A 333 -1.91 43.08 7.15
N GLY A 334 -1.76 43.31 5.84
CA GLY A 334 -0.55 42.95 5.11
C GLY A 334 -0.79 42.36 3.73
N ASP A 335 0.29 41.92 3.09
CA ASP A 335 0.22 41.21 1.81
C ASP A 335 -0.24 39.77 2.03
N LEU A 336 -1.47 39.47 1.61
CA LEU A 336 -2.10 38.16 1.71
C LEU A 336 -1.88 37.29 0.45
N THR A 337 -0.98 37.69 -0.45
CA THR A 337 -0.67 36.95 -1.69
C THR A 337 -0.21 35.51 -1.41
N GLU A 338 0.42 35.24 -0.25
CA GLU A 338 0.78 33.87 0.12
C GLU A 338 -0.43 32.93 0.23
N LEU A 339 -1.59 33.45 0.67
CA LEU A 339 -2.81 32.66 0.84
C LEU A 339 -3.40 32.24 -0.50
N LEU A 340 -3.10 32.97 -1.58
CA LEU A 340 -3.44 32.56 -2.94
C LEU A 340 -2.63 31.34 -3.41
N ASP A 341 -1.33 31.27 -3.06
CA ASP A 341 -0.50 30.09 -3.33
C ASP A 341 -0.97 28.89 -2.50
N VAL A 342 -1.37 29.13 -1.25
CA VAL A 342 -2.01 28.10 -0.39
C VAL A 342 -3.26 27.55 -1.06
N ALA A 343 -4.23 28.41 -1.38
CA ALA A 343 -5.50 28.00 -1.97
C ALA A 343 -5.29 27.24 -3.30
N SER A 344 -4.38 27.72 -4.15
CA SER A 344 -4.07 27.09 -5.43
C SER A 344 -3.41 25.72 -5.26
N ARG A 345 -2.51 25.57 -4.27
CA ARG A 345 -1.84 24.29 -4.00
C ARG A 345 -2.78 23.28 -3.37
N VAL A 346 -3.64 23.72 -2.45
CA VAL A 346 -4.66 22.87 -1.81
C VAL A 346 -5.62 22.30 -2.85
N ALA A 347 -6.18 23.14 -3.73
CA ALA A 347 -7.12 22.73 -4.78
C ALA A 347 -6.54 21.82 -5.89
N THR A 348 -5.22 21.54 -5.85
CA THR A 348 -4.57 20.68 -6.85
C THR A 348 -4.04 19.38 -6.24
N VAL A 349 -4.34 19.14 -4.95
CA VAL A 349 -3.85 17.98 -4.22
C VAL A 349 -4.42 16.67 -4.75
N ASP A 350 -5.72 16.63 -5.05
CA ASP A 350 -6.44 15.46 -5.57
C ASP A 350 -6.54 15.46 -7.12
N GLY A 351 -6.17 16.58 -7.75
CA GLY A 351 -5.96 16.69 -9.20
C GLY A 351 -6.43 18.00 -9.81
N ASP A 352 -7.50 17.91 -10.62
CA ASP A 352 -7.95 19.02 -11.45
C ASP A 352 -8.96 19.85 -10.68
N LEU A 353 -8.79 21.18 -10.70
CA LEU A 353 -9.69 22.09 -9.98
C LEU A 353 -11.15 21.94 -10.41
N ASN A 354 -12.02 21.75 -9.43
CA ASN A 354 -13.46 21.74 -9.58
C ASN A 354 -14.01 23.18 -9.70
N ALA A 355 -15.33 23.32 -9.90
CA ALA A 355 -15.96 24.62 -10.08
C ALA A 355 -15.97 25.47 -8.79
N GLY A 356 -16.24 24.83 -7.64
CA GLY A 356 -16.30 25.49 -6.34
C GLY A 356 -14.94 26.01 -5.88
N GLU A 357 -13.88 25.22 -6.05
CA GLU A 357 -12.50 25.63 -5.77
C GLU A 357 -12.07 26.82 -6.62
N LYS A 358 -12.42 26.82 -7.92
CA LYS A 358 -12.12 27.95 -8.82
C LYS A 358 -12.82 29.22 -8.37
N GLU A 359 -14.07 29.12 -7.92
CA GLU A 359 -14.84 30.24 -7.41
C GLU A 359 -14.22 30.78 -6.12
N ALA A 360 -13.93 29.91 -5.15
CA ALA A 360 -13.28 30.29 -3.90
C ALA A 360 -11.91 30.97 -4.13
N ILE A 361 -11.08 30.44 -5.03
CA ILE A 361 -9.78 31.04 -5.39
C ILE A 361 -9.96 32.38 -6.11
N ALA A 362 -10.97 32.52 -6.98
CA ALA A 362 -11.25 33.77 -7.68
C ALA A 362 -11.69 34.86 -6.71
N GLU A 363 -12.55 34.53 -5.73
CA GLU A 363 -12.96 35.46 -4.68
C GLU A 363 -11.78 35.88 -3.80
N LEU A 364 -10.97 34.91 -3.33
CA LEU A 364 -9.76 35.19 -2.56
C LEU A 364 -8.83 36.13 -3.32
N ARG A 365 -8.63 35.92 -4.63
CA ARG A 365 -7.82 36.80 -5.48
C ARG A 365 -8.36 38.22 -5.50
N GLY A 366 -9.68 38.37 -5.61
CA GLY A 366 -10.35 39.67 -5.60
C GLY A 366 -10.13 40.46 -4.31
N ARG A 367 -10.02 39.78 -3.17
CA ARG A 367 -9.82 40.40 -1.85
C ARG A 367 -8.35 40.71 -1.57
N CYS A 368 -7.43 39.81 -1.89
CA CYS A 368 -5.99 40.05 -1.72
C CYS A 368 -5.46 41.23 -2.57
N HIS A 369 -6.15 41.65 -3.64
CA HIS A 369 -5.78 42.83 -4.43
C HIS A 369 -6.39 44.15 -3.92
N ARG A 370 -7.29 44.10 -2.92
CA ARG A 370 -7.95 45.29 -2.35
C ARG A 370 -7.28 45.76 -1.06
N SER A 371 -6.70 44.84 -0.31
CA SER A 371 -5.80 45.09 0.83
C SER A 371 -4.42 45.53 0.35
#